data_AF-A0A358FXX1-F1
#
_entry.id   AF-A0A358FXX1-F1
#
_cell.length_a   1.000
_cell.length_b   1.000
_cell.length_c   1.000
_cell.angle_alpha   90.00
_cell.angle_beta   90.00
_cell.angle_gamma   90.00
#
_symmetry.space_group_name_H-M   'P 1'
#
loop_
_entity.id
_entity.type
_entity.pdbx_description
1 polymer ?
#
loop_
_entity_poly.entity_id
_entity_poly.type
_entity_poly.pdbx_seq_one_letter_code
_entity_poly.pdbx_strand_id
1 'polypeptide(L)'
;TLEVTRADEHIADIGPGGFAGEMAVLTHARRDATVTAKSDVKALHLDGRAFGDLIQQVPSVAAKMLPIVAARVVENSTNHQH
;
A
#
# COMPACT_ATOMS: atom_id res chain seq x y z
N THR A 1 -9.31 -1.02 10.89
CA THR A 1 -8.49 -1.68 9.84
C THR A 1 -8.94 -1.17 8.49
N LEU A 2 -8.09 -1.29 7.47
CA LEU A 2 -8.46 -0.96 6.09
C LEU A 2 -8.67 -2.24 5.30
N GLU A 3 -9.63 -2.22 4.38
CA GLU A 3 -9.86 -3.25 3.38
C GLU A 3 -9.36 -2.76 2.03
N VAL A 4 -8.78 -3.66 1.25
CA VAL A 4 -8.38 -3.39 -0.13
C VAL A 4 -9.20 -4.27 -1.06
N THR A 5 -9.91 -3.63 -1.99
CA THR A 5 -10.67 -4.31 -3.03
C THR A 5 -10.19 -3.92 -4.42
N ARG A 6 -10.25 -4.84 -5.37
CA ARG A 6 -9.93 -4.61 -6.78
C ARG A 6 -11.01 -5.25 -7.63
N ALA A 7 -11.64 -4.46 -8.50
CA ALA A 7 -12.79 -4.92 -9.29
C ALA A 7 -13.84 -5.65 -8.42
N ASP A 8 -14.15 -5.08 -7.26
CA ASP A 8 -15.07 -5.60 -6.24
C ASP A 8 -14.66 -6.92 -5.55
N GLU A 9 -13.47 -7.45 -5.84
CA GLU A 9 -12.87 -8.59 -5.14
C GLU A 9 -12.01 -8.12 -3.96
N HIS A 10 -12.15 -8.77 -2.79
CA HIS A 10 -11.27 -8.54 -1.65
C HIS A 10 -9.90 -9.16 -1.92
N ILE A 11 -8.83 -8.38 -1.73
CA ILE A 11 -7.46 -8.86 -1.95
C ILE A 11 -6.58 -8.77 -0.71
N ALA A 12 -6.86 -7.86 0.24
CA ALA A 12 -6.08 -7.72 1.47
C ALA A 12 -6.80 -6.92 2.56
N ASP A 13 -6.42 -7.15 3.82
CA ASP A 13 -6.68 -6.25 4.95
C ASP A 13 -5.37 -5.60 5.42
N ILE A 14 -5.42 -4.31 5.75
CA ILE A 14 -4.28 -3.54 6.26
C ILE A 14 -4.53 -3.16 7.73
N GLY A 15 -3.62 -3.61 8.58
CA GLY A 15 -3.59 -3.29 10.01
C GLY A 15 -2.74 -2.05 10.35
N PRO A 16 -2.65 -1.70 11.66
CA PRO A 16 -1.78 -0.63 12.15
C PRO A 16 -0.32 -0.79 11.67
N GLY A 17 0.31 0.32 11.30
CA GLY A 17 1.68 0.33 10.76
C GLY A 17 1.78 -0.11 9.29
N GLY A 18 0.67 -0.52 8.67
CA GLY A 18 0.60 -0.79 7.24
C GLY A 18 0.54 0.49 6.40
N PHE A 19 0.83 0.33 5.11
CA PHE A 19 0.82 1.40 4.10
C PHE A 19 -0.31 1.15 3.11
N ALA A 20 -0.91 2.20 2.57
CA ALA A 20 -1.95 2.08 1.55
C ALA A 20 -1.71 3.11 0.43
N GLY A 21 -1.94 2.69 -0.82
CA GLY A 21 -1.73 3.54 -1.99
C GLY A 21 -0.26 3.74 -2.37
N GLU A 22 0.68 3.11 -1.66
CA GLU A 22 2.12 3.22 -1.91
C GLU A 22 2.52 2.55 -3.24
N MET A 23 1.81 1.52 -3.66
CA MET A 23 2.08 0.84 -4.93
C MET A 23 2.02 1.78 -6.13
N ALA A 24 1.02 2.66 -6.21
CA ALA A 24 0.90 3.63 -7.29
C ALA A 24 2.09 4.62 -7.31
N VAL A 25 2.60 5.00 -6.14
CA VAL A 25 3.74 5.91 -6.02
C VAL A 25 5.05 5.20 -6.39
N LEU A 26 5.28 4.00 -5.86
CA LEU A 26 6.51 3.23 -6.08
C LEU A 26 6.63 2.72 -7.52
N THR A 27 5.54 2.22 -8.10
CA THR A 27 5.53 1.63 -9.45
C THR A 27 5.29 2.65 -10.55
N HIS A 28 4.92 3.89 -10.21
CA HIS A 28 4.44 4.90 -11.16
C HIS A 28 3.23 4.39 -11.99
N ALA A 29 2.48 3.42 -11.48
CA ALA A 29 1.30 2.88 -12.10
C ALA A 29 0.02 3.61 -11.64
N ARG A 30 -1.04 3.48 -12.44
CA ARG A 30 -2.36 3.99 -12.07
C ARG A 30 -2.91 3.22 -10.87
N ARG A 31 -3.66 3.91 -10.00
CA ARG A 31 -4.45 3.26 -8.94
C ARG A 31 -5.38 2.21 -9.54
N ASP A 32 -5.27 0.98 -9.06
CA ASP A 32 -6.01 -0.18 -9.56
C ASP A 32 -6.81 -0.91 -8.46
N ALA A 33 -6.77 -0.41 -7.22
CA ALA A 33 -7.53 -0.92 -6.08
C ALA A 33 -8.15 0.23 -5.27
N THR A 34 -9.26 -0.07 -4.60
CA THR A 34 -9.98 0.78 -3.65
C THR A 34 -9.58 0.40 -2.24
N VAL A 35 -9.36 1.39 -1.38
CA VAL A 35 -9.06 1.19 0.04
C VAL A 35 -10.19 1.77 0.87
N THR A 36 -10.84 0.94 1.69
CA THR A 36 -12.01 1.31 2.50
C THR A 36 -11.70 1.11 3.98
N ALA A 37 -12.05 2.08 4.83
CA ALA A 37 -11.91 1.91 6.27
C ALA A 37 -13.09 1.08 6.82
N LYS A 38 -12.78 -0.05 7.49
CA LYS A 38 -13.77 -0.93 8.15
C LYS A 38 -14.06 -0.54 9.61
N SER A 39 -13.27 0.37 10.15
CA SER A 39 -13.41 0.92 11.50
C SER A 39 -12.91 2.37 11.49
N ASP A 40 -13.04 3.06 12.60
CA ASP A 40 -12.32 4.32 12.81
C ASP A 40 -10.82 4.08 12.64
N VAL A 41 -10.19 4.89 11.77
CA VAL A 41 -8.77 4.82 11.44
C VAL A 41 -8.18 6.21 11.50
N LYS A 42 -7.03 6.34 12.16
CA LYS A 42 -6.16 7.50 12.07
C LYS A 42 -5.01 7.17 11.14
N ALA A 43 -4.90 7.91 10.03
CA ALA A 43 -3.85 7.73 9.04
C ALA A 43 -3.05 9.01 8.84
N LEU A 44 -1.78 8.87 8.46
CA LEU A 44 -0.98 9.95 7.93
C LEU A 44 -1.10 9.93 6.40
N HIS A 45 -1.59 11.02 5.82
CA HIS A 45 -1.66 11.17 4.37
C HIS A 45 -0.41 11.89 3.87
N LEU A 46 0.28 11.27 2.90
CA LEU A 46 1.42 11.84 2.20
C LEU A 46 1.11 11.82 0.70
N ASP A 47 1.33 12.95 0.02
CA ASP A 47 1.31 12.96 -1.44
C ASP A 47 2.60 12.34 -2.00
N GLY A 48 2.64 12.10 -3.32
CA GLY A 48 3.78 11.43 -3.97
C GLY A 48 5.10 12.21 -3.84
N ARG A 49 5.05 13.54 -3.77
CA ARG A 49 6.26 14.37 -3.59
C ARG A 49 6.78 14.23 -2.16
N ALA A 50 5.91 14.43 -1.17
CA ALA A 50 6.25 14.30 0.24
C ALA A 50 6.74 12.90 0.58
N PHE A 51 6.16 11.87 -0.05
CA PHE A 51 6.64 10.50 0.07
C PHE A 51 8.05 10.34 -0.49
N GLY A 52 8.31 10.85 -1.70
CA GLY A 52 9.65 10.84 -2.29
C GLY A 52 10.69 11.51 -1.40
N ASP A 53 10.38 12.70 -0.90
CA ASP A 53 11.24 13.46 0.02
C ASP A 53 11.50 12.68 1.33
N LEU A 54 10.47 12.04 1.89
CA LEU A 54 10.59 11.20 3.10
C LEU A 54 11.54 10.03 2.88
N ILE A 55 11.45 9.34 1.75
CA ILE A 55 12.35 8.23 1.42
C ILE A 55 13.80 8.70 1.32
N GLN A 56 14.04 9.88 0.72
CA GLN A 56 15.39 10.44 0.59
C GLN A 56 15.97 10.89 1.94
N GLN A 57 15.16 11.54 2.77
CA GLN A 57 15.62 12.08 4.06
C GLN A 57 15.70 11.03 5.17
N VAL A 58 14.88 9.97 5.09
CA VAL A 58 14.78 8.93 6.12
C VAL A 58 14.81 7.54 5.47
N PRO A 59 15.99 7.06 5.01
CA PRO A 59 16.12 5.79 4.30
C PRO A 59 15.60 4.55 5.06
N SER A 60 15.60 4.62 6.40
CA SER A 60 15.05 3.54 7.24
C SER A 60 13.56 3.31 7.04
N VAL A 61 12.82 4.31 6.55
CA VAL A 61 11.40 4.18 6.19
C VAL A 61 11.23 3.27 4.97
N ALA A 62 12.06 3.43 3.93
CA ALA A 62 12.07 2.51 2.79
C ALA A 62 12.40 1.08 3.23
N ALA A 63 13.42 0.90 4.07
CA ALA A 63 13.82 -0.41 4.56
C ALA A 63 12.68 -1.14 5.30
N LYS A 64 11.85 -0.41 6.07
CA LYS A 64 10.67 -0.97 6.74
C LYS A 64 9.52 -1.28 5.79
N MET A 65 9.42 -0.56 4.67
CA MET A 65 8.39 -0.82 3.65
C MET A 65 8.71 -2.00 2.75
N LEU A 66 9.98 -2.27 2.46
CA LEU A 66 10.41 -3.37 1.57
C LEU A 66 9.71 -4.71 1.83
N PRO A 67 9.68 -5.27 3.06
CA PRO A 67 9.03 -6.55 3.30
C PRO A 67 7.51 -6.50 3.07
N ILE A 68 6.86 -5.37 3.37
CA ILE A 68 5.41 -5.18 3.19
C ILE A 68 5.07 -5.14 1.70
N VAL A 69 5.85 -4.40 0.91
CA VAL A 69 5.67 -4.29 -0.54
C VAL A 69 5.98 -5.62 -1.22
N ALA A 70 7.06 -6.30 -0.82
CA ALA A 70 7.43 -7.60 -1.36
C ALA A 70 6.34 -8.66 -1.12
N ALA A 71 5.78 -8.72 0.09
CA ALA A 71 4.68 -9.63 0.41
C ALA A 71 3.47 -9.40 -0.50
N ARG A 72 3.09 -8.14 -0.73
CA ARG A 72 1.98 -7.78 -1.63
C ARG A 72 2.22 -8.18 -3.07
N VAL A 73 3.45 -8.03 -3.58
CA VAL A 73 3.80 -8.46 -4.93
C VAL A 73 3.63 -9.98 -5.07
N VAL A 74 4.04 -10.75 -4.06
CA VAL A 74 3.87 -12.21 -4.06
C VAL A 74 2.39 -12.59 -4.02
N GLU A 75 1.62 -12.02 -3.09
CA GLU A 75 0.17 -12.28 -2.93
C GLU A 75 -0.65 -11.90 -4.18
N ASN A 76 -0.36 -10.73 -4.77
CA ASN A 76 -1.07 -10.30 -5.98
C ASN A 76 -0.68 -11.13 -7.21
N SER A 77 0.57 -11.60 -7.30
CA SER A 77 1.01 -12.46 -8.41
C SER A 77 0.33 -13.84 -8.36
N THR A 78 0.05 -14.36 -7.18
CA THR A 78 -0.68 -15.63 -7.01
C THR A 78 -2.17 -15.49 -7.33
N ASN A 79 -2.78 -14.34 -7.04
CA ASN A 79 -4.21 -14.11 -7.31
C ASN A 79 -4.51 -13.85 -8.79
N HIS A 80 -3.51 -13.47 -9.61
CA HIS A 80 -3.67 -13.28 -11.06
C HIS A 80 -3.67 -14.57 -11.91
N GLN A 81 -3.53 -15.76 -11.30
CA GLN A 81 -3.50 -17.04 -12.02
C GLN A 81 -4.85 -17.77 -12.10
N HIS A 82 -5.96 -17.14 -11.69
CA HIS A 82 -7.31 -17.72 -11.75
C HIS A 82 -8.26 -16.89 -12.61
#